data_AF-A0A351TXH1-F1
#
_entry.id   AF-A0A351TXH1-F1
#
_cell.length_a   1.000
_cell.length_b   1.000
_cell.length_c   1.000
_cell.angle_alpha   90.00
_cell.angle_beta   90.00
_cell.angle_gamma   90.00
#
_symmetry.space_group_name_H-M   'P 1'
#
loop_
_entity.id
_entity.type
_entity.pdbx_description
1 polymer ?
#
loop_
_entity_poly.entity_id
_entity_poly.type
_entity_poly.pdbx_seq_one_letter_code
_entity_poly.pdbx_strand_id
1 'polypeptide(L)'
;RKSHILSSKEKEITAYHEAGHALVAASLPDSDPVHKISIVARGRAAGYTLKLPVEDRRLYSRSKFLADMAVALGGYVSEKIVFDELTTGASDDLQRASDLARRLVTQYGMSEKLGPITFGDRQELIFLGREIAQEKNYS
;
A
#
# COMPACT_ATOMS: atom_id res chain seq x y z
N ARG A 1 7.51 -23.42 16.54
CA ARG A 1 6.44 -22.57 15.95
C ARG A 1 5.87 -23.32 14.74
N LYS A 2 4.63 -23.80 14.78
CA LYS A 2 4.00 -24.40 13.59
C LYS A 2 3.66 -23.27 12.63
N SER A 3 4.31 -23.23 11.47
CA SER A 3 3.86 -22.41 10.34
C SER A 3 2.45 -22.84 9.98
N HIS A 4 1.51 -21.90 9.88
CA HIS A 4 0.19 -22.19 9.31
C HIS A 4 0.41 -22.76 7.91
N ILE A 5 0.02 -24.02 7.69
CA ILE A 5 0.16 -24.66 6.39
C ILE A 5 -1.02 -24.18 5.56
N LEU A 6 -0.74 -23.33 4.57
CA LEU A 6 -1.76 -22.87 3.64
C LEU A 6 -2.34 -24.07 2.87
N SER A 7 -3.67 -24.11 2.77
CA SER A 7 -4.38 -25.02 1.88
C SER A 7 -4.03 -24.74 0.41
N SER A 8 -4.32 -25.70 -0.48
CA SER A 8 -4.08 -25.50 -1.92
C SER A 8 -4.81 -24.29 -2.47
N LYS A 9 -6.07 -24.06 -2.04
CA LYS A 9 -6.87 -22.89 -2.43
C LYS A 9 -6.26 -21.58 -1.94
N GLU A 10 -5.84 -21.51 -0.67
CA GLU A 10 -5.19 -20.31 -0.13
C GLU A 10 -3.85 -20.01 -0.82
N LYS A 11 -3.08 -21.04 -1.18
CA LYS A 11 -1.83 -20.87 -1.94
C LYS A 11 -2.09 -20.33 -3.34
N GLU A 12 -3.13 -20.81 -4.02
CA GLU A 12 -3.52 -20.32 -5.33
C GLU A 12 -3.94 -18.85 -5.28
N ILE A 13 -4.84 -18.50 -4.35
CA ILE A 13 -5.24 -17.11 -4.13
C ILE A 13 -4.03 -16.22 -3.86
N THR A 14 -3.16 -16.65 -2.95
CA THR A 14 -1.90 -15.94 -2.63
C THR A 14 -1.02 -15.78 -3.88
N ALA A 15 -0.93 -16.79 -4.73
CA ALA A 15 -0.11 -16.72 -5.93
C ALA A 15 -0.62 -15.65 -6.91
N TYR A 16 -1.92 -15.59 -7.16
CA TYR A 16 -2.51 -14.56 -8.01
C TYR A 16 -2.46 -13.16 -7.36
N HIS A 17 -2.60 -13.08 -6.04
CA HIS A 17 -2.46 -11.84 -5.29
C HIS A 17 -1.05 -11.25 -5.47
N GLU A 18 -0.02 -12.03 -5.19
CA GLU A 18 1.37 -11.61 -5.33
C GLU A 18 1.76 -11.36 -6.79
N ALA A 19 1.25 -12.16 -7.72
CA ALA A 19 1.42 -11.91 -9.15
C ALA A 19 0.80 -10.57 -9.58
N GLY A 20 -0.33 -10.19 -8.99
CA GLY A 20 -0.99 -8.91 -9.22
C GLY A 20 -0.08 -7.73 -8.85
N HIS A 21 0.49 -7.74 -7.64
CA HIS A 21 1.47 -6.72 -7.23
C HIS A 21 2.67 -6.66 -8.17
N ALA A 22 3.25 -7.82 -8.48
CA ALA A 22 4.45 -7.91 -9.30
C ALA A 22 4.22 -7.44 -10.73
N LEU A 23 3.10 -7.81 -11.35
CA LEU A 23 2.75 -7.44 -12.70
C LEU A 23 2.56 -5.92 -12.82
N VAL A 24 1.79 -5.32 -11.90
CA VAL A 24 1.58 -3.87 -11.89
C VAL A 24 2.90 -3.14 -11.64
N ALA A 25 3.73 -3.64 -10.72
CA ALA A 25 5.04 -3.04 -10.44
C ALA A 25 5.99 -3.10 -11.64
N ALA A 26 6.00 -4.22 -12.38
CA ALA A 26 6.82 -4.37 -13.58
C ALA A 26 6.32 -3.54 -14.77
N SER A 27 5.03 -3.20 -14.80
CA SER A 27 4.39 -2.47 -15.91
C SER A 27 4.48 -0.95 -15.76
N LEU A 28 4.70 -0.45 -14.55
CA LEU A 28 4.70 1.00 -14.27
C LEU A 28 6.14 1.54 -14.24
N PRO A 29 6.46 2.57 -15.06
CA PRO A 29 7.82 3.10 -15.16
C PRO A 29 8.29 3.79 -13.88
N ASP A 30 7.36 4.35 -13.10
CA ASP A 30 7.63 5.00 -11.83
C ASP A 30 7.66 4.02 -10.65
N SER A 31 7.43 2.72 -10.84
CA SER A 31 7.50 1.75 -9.75
C SER A 31 8.94 1.26 -9.52
N ASP A 32 9.27 0.93 -8.28
CA ASP A 32 10.53 0.25 -7.97
C ASP A 32 10.51 -1.18 -8.56
N PRO A 33 11.65 -1.68 -9.07
CA PRO A 33 11.71 -3.00 -9.69
C PRO A 33 11.44 -4.11 -8.68
N VAL A 34 10.73 -5.14 -9.15
CA VAL A 34 10.46 -6.35 -8.37
C VAL A 34 11.76 -7.15 -8.23
N HIS A 35 12.17 -7.39 -6.99
CA HIS A 35 13.37 -8.16 -6.70
C HIS A 35 13.06 -9.62 -6.36
N LYS A 36 11.96 -9.86 -5.65
CA LYS A 36 11.57 -11.21 -5.23
C LYS A 36 10.07 -11.33 -5.02
N ILE A 37 9.50 -12.44 -5.48
CA ILE A 37 8.10 -12.82 -5.24
C ILE A 37 8.11 -14.15 -4.50
N SER A 38 7.25 -14.31 -3.49
CA SER A 38 7.14 -15.53 -2.71
C SER A 38 5.70 -15.79 -2.28
N ILE A 39 5.23 -17.02 -2.50
CA ILE A 39 3.95 -17.52 -1.99
C ILE A 39 4.11 -18.37 -0.72
N VAL A 40 5.30 -18.34 -0.13
CA VAL A 40 5.61 -19.05 1.11
C VAL A 40 5.27 -18.14 2.27
N ALA A 41 4.32 -18.58 3.09
CA ALA A 41 3.89 -17.87 4.28
C ALA A 41 5.07 -17.52 5.20
N ARG A 42 5.17 -16.24 5.57
CA ARG A 42 6.14 -15.74 6.55
C ARG A 42 5.45 -14.84 7.56
N GLY A 43 5.48 -15.23 8.83
CA GLY A 43 4.84 -14.48 9.88
C GLY A 43 3.32 -14.46 9.70
N ARG A 44 2.74 -13.26 9.59
CA ARG A 44 1.29 -13.05 9.38
C ARG A 44 0.90 -13.00 7.89
N ALA A 45 1.86 -12.91 6.98
CA ALA A 45 1.61 -12.79 5.55
C ALA A 45 1.62 -14.18 4.87
N ALA A 46 0.65 -14.42 3.98
CA ALA A 46 0.55 -15.64 3.20
C ALA A 46 1.56 -15.68 2.04
N GLY A 47 1.91 -14.52 1.49
CA GLY A 47 2.94 -14.30 0.48
C GLY A 47 3.58 -12.92 0.66
N TYR A 48 4.52 -12.58 -0.22
CA TYR A 48 5.00 -11.20 -0.35
C TYR A 48 5.69 -10.94 -1.69
N THR A 49 5.58 -9.69 -2.15
CA THR A 49 6.29 -9.13 -3.30
C THR A 49 7.24 -8.04 -2.81
N LEU A 50 8.55 -8.32 -2.91
CA LEU A 50 9.61 -7.42 -2.50
C LEU A 50 10.07 -6.56 -3.68
N LYS A 51 9.90 -5.25 -3.55
CA LYS A 51 10.47 -4.24 -4.43
C LYS A 51 11.70 -3.63 -3.78
N LEU A 52 12.74 -3.34 -4.56
CA LEU A 52 13.93 -2.64 -4.07
C LEU A 52 14.20 -1.40 -4.93
N PRO A 53 14.34 -0.21 -4.32
CA PRO A 53 14.71 0.99 -5.07
C PRO A 53 16.14 0.84 -5.61
N VAL A 54 16.35 1.31 -6.84
CA VAL A 54 17.68 1.29 -7.50
C VAL A 54 18.63 2.31 -6.87
N GLU A 55 18.08 3.40 -6.36
CA GLU A 55 18.80 4.51 -5.76
C GLU A 55 18.12 4.92 -4.45
N ASP A 56 18.92 5.40 -3.49
CA ASP A 56 18.36 5.98 -2.28
C ASP A 56 17.76 7.36 -2.61
N ARG A 57 16.44 7.49 -2.45
CA ARG A 57 15.68 8.69 -2.82
C ARG A 57 15.09 9.34 -1.58
N ARG A 58 15.37 10.64 -1.43
CA ARG A 58 14.76 11.49 -0.40
C ARG A 58 13.50 12.21 -0.88
N LEU A 59 13.33 12.34 -2.19
CA LEU A 59 12.23 13.07 -2.82
C LEU A 59 11.43 12.12 -3.71
N TYR A 60 10.11 12.23 -3.65
CA TYR A 60 9.16 11.37 -4.36
C TYR A 60 8.17 12.23 -5.16
N SER A 61 7.99 11.89 -6.44
CA SER A 61 7.03 12.57 -7.32
C SER A 61 5.60 12.08 -7.06
N ARG A 62 4.61 12.85 -7.50
CA ARG A 62 3.20 12.41 -7.51
C ARG A 62 3.03 11.11 -8.30
N SER A 63 3.68 10.99 -9.44
CA SER A 63 3.63 9.77 -10.29
C SER A 63 4.16 8.54 -9.56
N LYS A 64 5.25 8.68 -8.79
CA LYS A 64 5.79 7.60 -7.95
C LYS A 64 4.78 7.14 -6.90
N PHE A 65 4.15 8.07 -6.20
CA PHE A 65 3.12 7.72 -5.22
C PHE A 65 1.88 7.08 -5.85
N LEU A 66 1.46 7.54 -7.03
CA LEU A 66 0.38 6.90 -7.78
C LEU A 66 0.76 5.48 -8.20
N ALA A 67 2.00 5.26 -8.64
CA ALA A 67 2.50 3.93 -8.96
C ALA A 67 2.53 3.01 -7.73
N ASP A 68 2.96 3.52 -6.57
CA ASP A 68 2.95 2.74 -5.33
C ASP A 68 1.53 2.37 -4.88
N MET A 69 0.56 3.27 -5.02
CA MET A 69 -0.85 2.96 -4.76
C MET A 69 -1.41 1.94 -5.75
N ALA A 70 -1.09 2.07 -7.04
CA ALA A 70 -1.50 1.11 -8.05
C ALA A 70 -0.95 -0.29 -7.77
N VAL A 71 0.33 -0.39 -7.38
CA VAL A 71 0.93 -1.66 -6.98
C VAL A 71 0.24 -2.24 -5.75
N ALA A 72 0.00 -1.44 -4.70
CA ALA A 72 -0.72 -1.91 -3.50
C ALA A 72 -2.10 -2.49 -3.87
N LEU A 73 -2.83 -1.84 -4.78
CA LEU A 73 -4.14 -2.33 -5.22
C LEU A 73 -4.07 -3.51 -6.21
N GLY A 74 -2.87 -3.89 -6.67
CA GLY A 74 -2.67 -4.96 -7.65
C GLY A 74 -3.20 -6.32 -7.18
N GLY A 75 -2.93 -6.71 -5.93
CA GLY A 75 -3.42 -7.97 -5.35
C GLY A 75 -4.94 -8.00 -5.18
N TYR A 76 -5.55 -6.88 -4.77
CA TYR A 76 -7.00 -6.74 -4.67
C TYR A 76 -7.68 -6.92 -6.05
N VAL A 77 -7.13 -6.27 -7.08
CA VAL A 77 -7.69 -6.33 -8.43
C VAL A 77 -7.49 -7.72 -9.04
N SER A 78 -6.35 -8.37 -8.81
CA SER A 78 -6.11 -9.71 -9.34
C SER A 78 -7.07 -10.74 -8.73
N GLU A 79 -7.32 -10.68 -7.43
CA GLU A 79 -8.32 -11.53 -6.78
C GLU A 79 -9.71 -11.35 -7.39
N LYS A 80 -10.14 -10.08 -7.54
CA LYS A 80 -11.43 -9.75 -8.11
C LYS A 80 -11.60 -10.25 -9.55
N ILE A 81 -10.58 -10.12 -10.39
CA ILE A 81 -10.64 -10.52 -11.80
C ILE A 81 -10.63 -12.04 -11.96
N VAL A 82 -9.81 -12.74 -11.17
CA VAL A 82 -9.55 -14.18 -11.36
C VAL A 82 -10.57 -15.05 -10.63
N PHE A 83 -10.96 -14.67 -9.42
CA PHE A 83 -11.83 -15.48 -8.56
C PHE A 83 -13.24 -14.96 -8.41
N ASP A 84 -13.53 -13.73 -8.88
CA ASP A 84 -14.80 -13.02 -8.66
C ASP A 84 -15.21 -12.95 -7.18
N GLU A 85 -14.22 -13.10 -6.28
CA GLU A 85 -14.38 -13.15 -4.83
C GLU A 85 -13.17 -12.46 -4.20
N LEU A 86 -13.42 -11.68 -3.16
CA LEU A 86 -12.40 -10.93 -2.44
C LEU A 86 -12.08 -11.60 -1.12
N THR A 87 -10.81 -11.66 -0.76
CA THR A 87 -10.36 -12.16 0.54
C THR A 87 -9.92 -11.03 1.48
N THR A 88 -9.59 -11.41 2.71
CA THR A 88 -9.01 -10.50 3.71
C THR A 88 -7.53 -10.21 3.48
N GLY A 89 -6.89 -10.85 2.48
CA GLY A 89 -5.46 -10.69 2.17
C GLY A 89 -5.09 -9.25 1.82
N ALA A 90 -5.96 -8.53 1.11
CA ALA A 90 -5.72 -7.16 0.65
C ALA A 90 -5.91 -6.06 1.72
N SER A 91 -6.24 -6.42 2.97
CA SER A 91 -6.59 -5.42 3.99
C SER A 91 -5.45 -4.43 4.28
N ASP A 92 -4.21 -4.91 4.34
CA ASP A 92 -3.05 -4.07 4.63
C ASP A 92 -2.71 -3.16 3.44
N ASP A 93 -2.83 -3.66 2.21
CA ASP A 93 -2.60 -2.87 1.01
C ASP A 93 -3.63 -1.75 0.84
N LEU A 94 -4.91 -2.03 1.12
CA LEU A 94 -5.98 -1.04 1.12
C LEU A 94 -5.71 0.06 2.15
N GLN A 95 -5.27 -0.31 3.35
CA GLN A 95 -4.92 0.65 4.40
C GLN A 95 -3.76 1.54 3.95
N ARG A 96 -2.66 0.95 3.45
CA ARG A 96 -1.49 1.70 2.97
C ARG A 96 -1.84 2.63 1.81
N ALA A 97 -2.61 2.15 0.83
CA ALA A 97 -3.05 2.96 -0.31
C ALA A 97 -3.93 4.13 0.14
N SER A 98 -4.86 3.88 1.06
CA SER A 98 -5.74 4.91 1.62
C SER A 98 -4.97 5.98 2.40
N ASP A 99 -4.00 5.57 3.22
CA ASP A 99 -3.16 6.48 3.98
C ASP A 99 -2.25 7.31 3.08
N LEU A 100 -1.70 6.70 2.02
CA LEU A 100 -0.90 7.42 1.04
C LEU A 100 -1.74 8.43 0.26
N ALA A 101 -2.94 8.04 -0.19
CA ALA A 101 -3.89 8.96 -0.83
C ALA A 101 -4.23 10.14 0.08
N ARG A 102 -4.49 9.87 1.36
CA ARG A 102 -4.74 10.93 2.35
C ARG A 102 -3.55 11.89 2.45
N ARG A 103 -2.32 11.39 2.56
CA ARG A 103 -1.10 12.23 2.66
C ARG A 103 -0.86 13.04 1.39
N LEU A 104 -1.10 12.48 0.21
CA LEU A 104 -1.02 13.21 -1.07
C LEU A 104 -1.90 14.46 -1.05
N VAL A 105 -3.13 14.31 -0.53
CA VAL A 105 -4.10 15.39 -0.46
C VAL A 105 -3.80 16.36 0.69
N THR A 106 -3.55 15.84 1.89
CA THR A 106 -3.49 16.68 3.10
C THR A 106 -2.10 17.19 3.45
N GLN A 107 -1.02 16.51 3.07
CA GLN A 107 0.34 16.88 3.49
C GLN A 107 1.20 17.36 2.34
N TYR A 108 1.00 16.83 1.14
CA TYR A 108 1.87 17.12 -0.01
C TYR A 108 1.28 18.12 -1.00
N GLY A 109 0.03 18.56 -0.82
CA GLY A 109 -0.62 19.50 -1.73
C GLY A 109 -0.73 18.96 -3.17
N MET A 110 -0.76 17.63 -3.35
CA MET A 110 -0.75 16.96 -4.65
C MET A 110 -2.16 16.70 -5.22
N SER A 111 -3.14 17.48 -4.75
CA SER A 111 -4.53 17.47 -5.21
C SER A 111 -4.79 18.71 -6.08
N GLU A 112 -5.11 18.50 -7.35
CA GLU A 112 -5.43 19.61 -8.28
C GLU A 112 -6.65 20.43 -7.83
N LYS A 113 -7.61 19.78 -7.16
CA LYS A 113 -8.83 20.43 -6.68
C LYS A 113 -8.61 21.30 -5.45
N LEU A 114 -7.71 20.89 -4.56
CA LEU A 114 -7.43 21.61 -3.31
C LEU A 114 -6.23 22.56 -3.41
N GLY A 115 -5.36 22.34 -4.40
CA GLY A 115 -4.16 23.13 -4.61
C GLY A 115 -3.04 22.82 -3.61
N PRO A 116 -1.96 23.63 -3.63
CA PRO A 116 -0.73 23.41 -2.86
C PRO A 116 -0.88 23.87 -1.41
N ILE A 117 -1.85 23.31 -0.68
CA ILE A 117 -2.14 23.65 0.72
C ILE A 117 -2.01 22.39 1.58
N THR A 118 -1.50 22.54 2.80
CA THR A 118 -1.46 21.49 3.81
C THR A 118 -2.67 21.57 4.74
N PHE A 119 -3.31 20.44 5.00
CA PHE A 119 -4.50 20.29 5.83
C PHE A 119 -4.19 19.47 7.09
N GLY A 120 -4.71 19.94 8.22
CA GLY A 120 -4.51 19.36 9.55
C GLY A 120 -3.20 19.82 10.16
N ASP A 121 -3.29 20.59 11.24
CA ASP A 121 -2.11 20.94 12.03
C ASP A 121 -1.50 19.65 12.58
N ARG A 122 -0.24 19.41 12.21
CA ARG A 122 0.57 18.37 12.82
C ARG A 122 1.00 18.92 14.17
N GLN A 123 0.12 18.86 15.17
CA GLN A 123 0.54 19.07 16.56
C GLN A 123 1.47 17.91 16.94
N GLU A 124 2.77 18.10 16.70
CA GLU A 124 3.83 17.40 17.42
C GLU A 124 3.78 17.82 18.89
N LEU A 125 2.83 17.27 19.65
CA LEU A 125 2.87 17.35 21.10
C LEU A 125 3.36 16.02 21.66
N ILE A 126 4.66 16.01 21.93
CA ILE A 126 5.36 15.02 22.73
C ILE A 126 4.80 15.10 24.17
N PHE A 127 4.05 14.06 24.53
CA PHE A 127 3.90 13.47 25.88
C PHE A 127 3.27 14.27 27.04
N LEU A 128 2.07 13.83 27.49
CA LEU A 128 1.79 13.21 28.80
C LEU A 128 0.28 13.36 29.12
N GLY A 129 -0.50 12.30 28.89
CA GLY A 129 -1.76 12.09 29.61
C GLY A 129 -2.97 12.96 29.26
N ARG A 130 -3.15 13.42 28.02
CA ARG A 130 -4.45 13.92 27.54
C ARG A 130 -4.81 13.29 26.21
N GLU A 131 -6.02 12.74 26.14
CA GLU A 131 -6.67 12.35 24.89
C GLU A 131 -6.74 13.59 23.97
N ILE A 132 -6.06 13.52 22.83
CA ILE A 132 -6.03 14.60 21.85
C ILE A 132 -7.19 14.38 20.88
N ALA A 133 -8.21 15.23 20.96
CA ALA A 133 -9.17 15.40 19.88
C ALA A 133 -8.45 16.09 18.71
N GLN A 134 -8.46 15.46 17.52
CA GLN A 134 -7.96 16.08 16.29
C GLN A 134 -8.81 17.31 15.95
N GLU A 135 -8.23 18.51 16.00
CA GLU A 135 -8.85 19.69 15.39
C GLU A 135 -8.76 19.58 13.86
N LYS A 136 -9.93 19.54 13.21
CA LYS A 136 -10.03 19.62 11.75
C LYS A 136 -9.98 21.09 11.35
N ASN A 137 -8.94 21.51 10.64
CA ASN A 137 -8.82 22.85 10.05
C ASN A 137 -9.63 23.01 8.75
N TYR A 138 -10.73 22.27 8.58
CA TYR A 138 -11.56 22.29 7.37
C TYR A 138 -13.02 21.96 7.72
N SER A 139 -13.96 22.53 6.96
CA SER A 139 -15.42 22.35 7.08
C SER A 139 -15.98 21.47 5.97
#